data_AF-A0A7S3BVN1-F1
#
_entry.id   AF-A0A7S3BVN1-F1
#
_cell.length_a   1.000
_cell.length_b   1.000
_cell.length_c   1.000
_cell.angle_alpha   90.00
_cell.angle_beta   90.00
_cell.angle_gamma   90.00
#
_symmetry.space_group_name_H-M   'P 1'
#
loop_
_entity.id
_entity.type
_entity.pdbx_description
1 polymer ?
#
loop_
_entity_poly.entity_id
_entity_poly.type
_entity_poly.pdbx_seq_one_letter_code
_entity_poly.pdbx_strand_id
1 'polypeptide(L)'
;AFALDPSADDAEAHPLGGGQISKYLDAESAFSSQQGIAAMPKAREVYLRSLPPQYPQSVHETRVAAAESMLRAVVTGPALDSTLVQLRAECMKVWKGGRQLCGAFSLTGRLCAYRVHMLPKDVAHEGLAAASGQL
;
A
#
# COMPACT_ATOMS: atom_id res chain seq x y z
N ALA A 1 7.91 -12.91 -75.10
CA ALA A 1 8.02 -14.25 -74.50
C ALA A 1 9.43 -14.46 -73.97
N PHE A 2 9.63 -14.32 -72.67
CA PHE A 2 10.38 -15.25 -71.81
C PHE A 2 10.13 -14.83 -70.35
N ALA A 3 9.84 -15.81 -69.51
CA ALA A 3 9.29 -15.65 -68.17
C ALA A 3 10.40 -15.65 -67.08
N LEU A 4 10.06 -15.07 -65.92
CA LEU A 4 10.47 -15.37 -64.53
C LEU A 4 11.98 -15.53 -64.20
N ASP A 5 12.49 -14.70 -63.27
CA ASP A 5 12.52 -15.07 -61.84
C ASP A 5 12.87 -13.85 -60.94
N PRO A 6 12.18 -13.64 -59.81
CA PRO A 6 12.56 -12.69 -58.77
C PRO A 6 13.52 -13.36 -57.78
N SER A 7 14.83 -13.10 -57.90
CA SER A 7 15.79 -13.49 -56.87
C SER A 7 15.51 -12.75 -55.57
N ALA A 8 14.89 -13.49 -54.65
CA ALA A 8 15.17 -13.40 -53.23
C ALA A 8 16.66 -13.58 -52.99
N ASP A 9 17.26 -12.69 -52.20
CA ASP A 9 18.28 -13.06 -51.21
C ASP A 9 18.42 -11.89 -50.22
N ASP A 10 18.05 -12.24 -48.98
CA ASP A 10 18.50 -11.67 -47.71
C ASP A 10 18.03 -10.29 -47.25
N ALA A 11 16.73 -10.26 -46.91
CA ALA A 11 16.32 -9.57 -45.69
C ALA A 11 16.94 -10.30 -44.49
N GLU A 12 18.17 -9.92 -44.12
CA GLU A 12 18.82 -10.36 -42.88
C GLU A 12 18.09 -9.71 -41.69
N ALA A 13 16.94 -10.27 -41.33
CA ALA A 13 16.28 -10.03 -40.07
C ALA A 13 17.16 -10.64 -38.97
N HIS A 14 18.13 -9.87 -38.46
CA HIS A 14 18.85 -10.24 -37.26
C HIS A 14 17.84 -10.51 -36.13
N PRO A 15 17.74 -11.75 -35.61
CA PRO A 15 16.84 -12.05 -34.51
C PRO A 15 17.48 -11.52 -33.24
N LEU A 16 17.24 -10.24 -32.92
CA LEU A 16 17.56 -9.69 -31.61
C LEU A 16 16.61 -10.32 -30.57
N GLY A 17 16.99 -11.50 -30.08
CA GLY A 17 17.16 -11.78 -28.65
C GLY A 17 16.00 -11.52 -27.69
N GLY A 18 14.73 -11.46 -28.13
CA GLY A 18 13.58 -11.15 -27.27
C GLY A 18 13.41 -12.10 -26.06
N GLY A 19 13.85 -13.35 -26.18
CA GLY A 19 13.78 -14.34 -25.11
C GLY A 19 14.78 -14.13 -23.96
N GLN A 20 15.89 -13.41 -24.18
CA GLN A 20 16.83 -13.12 -23.09
C GLN A 20 16.35 -11.94 -22.24
N ILE A 21 15.83 -10.87 -22.86
CA ILE A 21 15.33 -9.68 -22.16
C ILE A 21 14.17 -10.06 -21.21
N SER A 22 13.27 -10.94 -21.65
CA SER A 22 12.15 -11.41 -20.81
C SER A 22 12.61 -12.02 -19.49
N LYS A 23 13.64 -12.88 -19.51
CA LYS A 23 14.17 -13.52 -18.29
C LYS A 23 14.75 -12.51 -17.29
N TYR A 24 15.37 -11.44 -17.77
CA TYR A 24 15.87 -10.37 -16.90
C TYR A 24 14.73 -9.58 -16.25
N LEU A 25 13.64 -9.32 -16.98
CA LEU A 25 12.46 -8.64 -16.43
C LEU A 25 11.75 -9.48 -15.36
N ASP A 26 11.68 -10.80 -15.55
CA ASP A 26 11.15 -11.73 -14.55
C ASP A 26 11.99 -11.71 -13.26
N ALA A 27 13.32 -11.71 -13.41
CA ALA A 27 14.25 -11.64 -12.27
C ALA A 27 14.17 -10.28 -11.54
N GLU A 28 14.10 -9.17 -12.27
CA GLU A 28 13.95 -7.83 -11.70
C GLU A 28 12.62 -7.68 -10.95
N SER A 29 11.52 -8.21 -11.51
CA SER A 29 10.20 -8.18 -10.89
C SER A 29 10.15 -9.04 -9.61
N ALA A 30 10.77 -10.22 -9.63
CA ALA A 30 10.88 -11.09 -8.46
C ALA A 30 11.73 -10.43 -7.36
N PHE A 31 12.88 -9.85 -7.73
CA PHE A 31 13.75 -9.14 -6.80
C PHE A 31 13.05 -7.93 -6.17
N SER A 32 12.38 -7.11 -6.98
CA SER A 32 11.60 -5.96 -6.49
C SER A 32 10.54 -6.39 -5.48
N SER A 33 9.82 -7.48 -5.77
CA SER A 33 8.80 -8.04 -4.87
C SER A 33 9.38 -8.54 -3.55
N GLN A 34 10.53 -9.22 -3.60
CA GLN A 34 11.20 -9.72 -2.41
C GLN A 34 11.74 -8.58 -1.53
N GLN A 35 12.28 -7.52 -2.13
CA GLN A 35 12.66 -6.30 -1.41
C GLN A 35 11.46 -5.67 -0.70
N GLY A 36 10.32 -5.58 -1.39
CA GLY A 36 9.07 -5.08 -0.81
C GLY A 36 8.67 -5.84 0.45
N ILE A 37 8.57 -7.17 0.36
CA ILE A 37 8.22 -8.04 1.50
C ILE A 37 9.21 -7.88 2.65
N ALA A 38 10.51 -7.83 2.38
CA ALA A 38 11.55 -7.68 3.40
C ALA A 38 11.51 -6.29 4.07
N ALA A 39 11.14 -5.24 3.34
CA ALA A 39 11.10 -3.87 3.84
C ALA A 39 9.84 -3.56 4.66
N MET A 40 8.74 -4.28 4.44
CA MET A 40 7.46 -4.10 5.15
C MET A 40 7.57 -4.04 6.70
N PRO A 41 8.21 -5.00 7.40
CA PRO A 41 8.29 -4.95 8.86
C PRO A 41 9.04 -3.70 9.36
N LYS A 42 10.06 -3.26 8.64
CA LYS A 42 10.83 -2.06 8.98
C LYS A 42 10.05 -0.77 8.70
N ALA A 43 9.30 -0.73 7.60
CA ALA A 43 8.39 0.39 7.33
C ALA A 43 7.29 0.51 8.40
N ARG A 44 6.78 -0.63 8.88
CA ARG A 44 5.82 -0.68 10.00
C ARG A 44 6.42 -0.17 11.31
N GLU A 45 7.68 -0.52 11.59
CA GLU A 45 8.39 0.00 12.75
C GLU A 45 8.52 1.54 12.69
N VAL A 46 8.89 2.09 11.52
CA VAL A 46 8.97 3.54 11.30
C VAL A 46 7.62 4.21 11.55
N TYR A 47 6.53 3.62 11.09
CA TYR A 47 5.17 4.11 11.34
C TYR A 47 4.82 4.11 12.83
N LEU A 48 5.09 3.00 13.53
CA LEU A 48 4.70 2.81 14.94
C LEU A 48 5.57 3.55 15.94
N ARG A 49 6.74 4.03 15.51
CA ARG A 49 7.73 4.66 16.38
C ARG A 49 7.20 5.96 16.98
N SER A 50 7.21 6.02 18.32
CA SER A 50 6.88 7.21 19.11
C SER A 50 5.48 7.77 18.81
N LEU A 51 4.49 6.88 18.63
CA LEU A 51 3.08 7.27 18.46
C LEU A 51 2.36 7.33 19.81
N PRO A 52 1.55 8.38 20.06
CA PRO A 52 0.62 8.39 21.17
C PRO A 52 -0.41 7.24 21.07
N PRO A 53 -1.08 6.87 22.19
CA PRO A 53 -2.14 5.86 22.16
C PRO A 53 -3.26 6.17 21.16
N GLN A 54 -3.61 7.45 21.03
CA GLN A 54 -4.61 7.97 20.10
C GLN A 54 -4.10 9.26 19.46
N TYR A 55 -4.35 9.46 18.17
CA TYR A 55 -3.83 10.62 17.44
C TYR A 55 -4.75 11.01 16.27
N PRO A 56 -4.72 12.29 15.83
CA PRO A 56 -5.55 12.77 14.74
C PRO A 56 -5.02 12.33 13.38
N GLN A 57 -5.82 12.56 12.33
CA GLN A 57 -5.48 12.18 10.96
C GLN A 57 -4.18 12.82 10.45
N SER A 58 -3.89 14.06 10.83
CA SER A 58 -2.66 14.74 10.43
C SER A 58 -1.39 14.01 10.89
N VAL A 59 -1.41 13.46 12.11
CA VAL A 59 -0.29 12.66 12.64
C VAL A 59 -0.21 11.32 11.91
N HIS A 60 -1.35 10.69 11.63
CA HIS A 60 -1.40 9.46 10.82
C HIS A 60 -0.72 9.66 9.47
N GLU A 61 -1.14 10.67 8.70
CA GLU A 61 -0.63 10.98 7.36
C GLU A 61 0.87 11.28 7.39
N THR A 62 1.34 12.06 8.37
CA THR A 62 2.76 12.36 8.55
C THR A 62 3.59 11.10 8.76
N ARG A 63 3.08 10.15 9.57
CA ARG A 63 3.78 8.88 9.84
C ARG A 63 3.75 7.93 8.66
N VAL A 64 2.63 7.87 7.94
CA VAL A 64 2.53 7.09 6.69
C VAL A 64 3.53 7.64 5.68
N ALA A 65 3.59 8.95 5.46
CA ALA A 65 4.56 9.57 4.57
C ALA A 65 6.02 9.25 4.95
N ALA A 66 6.35 9.25 6.25
CA ALA A 66 7.68 8.87 6.71
C ALA A 66 8.03 7.40 6.39
N ALA A 67 7.08 6.48 6.60
CA ALA A 67 7.25 5.07 6.26
C ALA A 67 7.34 4.83 4.74
N GLU A 68 6.56 5.57 3.94
CA GLU A 68 6.64 5.54 2.48
C GLU A 68 7.97 6.05 1.95
N SER A 69 8.49 7.15 2.52
CA SER A 69 9.80 7.70 2.15
C SER A 69 10.90 6.66 2.37
N MET A 70 10.84 5.93 3.49
CA MET A 70 11.76 4.83 3.75
C MET A 70 11.59 3.69 2.73
N LEU A 71 10.36 3.29 2.38
CA LEU A 71 10.14 2.26 1.36
C LEU A 71 10.69 2.67 -0.01
N ARG A 72 10.47 3.91 -0.44
CA ARG A 72 10.99 4.43 -1.71
C ARG A 72 12.52 4.44 -1.77
N ALA A 73 13.19 4.55 -0.62
CA ALA A 73 14.65 4.49 -0.53
C ALA A 73 15.21 3.05 -0.59
N VAL A 74 14.39 2.03 -0.29
CA VAL A 74 14.84 0.64 -0.17
C VAL A 74 14.33 -0.23 -1.32
N VAL A 75 13.10 -0.01 -1.79
CA VAL A 75 12.47 -0.83 -2.81
C VAL A 75 12.62 -0.14 -4.16
N THR A 76 13.28 -0.84 -5.08
CA THR A 76 13.46 -0.41 -6.47
C THR A 76 12.72 -1.33 -7.41
N GLY A 77 12.11 -0.78 -8.46
CA GLY A 77 11.44 -1.54 -9.51
C GLY A 77 9.91 -1.58 -9.39
N PRO A 78 9.24 -2.45 -10.17
CA PRO A 78 7.80 -2.40 -10.41
C PRO A 78 6.94 -2.76 -9.19
N ALA A 79 7.50 -3.41 -8.17
CA ALA A 79 6.77 -3.79 -6.95
C ALA A 79 6.67 -2.65 -5.92
N LEU A 80 7.29 -1.49 -6.16
CA LEU A 80 7.24 -0.37 -5.22
C LEU A 80 5.80 0.11 -4.98
N ASP A 81 5.03 0.34 -6.05
CA ASP A 81 3.67 0.88 -5.93
C ASP A 81 2.73 -0.10 -5.22
N SER A 82 2.83 -1.40 -5.53
CA SER A 82 2.04 -2.43 -4.85
C SER A 82 2.39 -2.52 -3.36
N THR A 83 3.68 -2.42 -3.01
CA THR A 83 4.16 -2.42 -1.63
C THR A 83 3.67 -1.17 -0.87
N LEU A 84 3.68 0.00 -1.50
CA LEU A 84 3.16 1.24 -0.89
C LEU A 84 1.66 1.16 -0.61
N VAL A 85 0.88 0.59 -1.53
CA VAL A 85 -0.56 0.35 -1.33
C VAL A 85 -0.80 -0.58 -0.15
N GLN A 86 -0.04 -1.68 -0.06
CA GLN A 86 -0.12 -2.60 1.08
C GLN A 86 0.23 -1.90 2.40
N LEU A 87 1.31 -1.13 2.44
CA LEU A 87 1.71 -0.37 3.63
C LEU A 87 0.60 0.59 4.08
N ARG A 88 0.01 1.36 3.16
CA ARG A 88 -1.10 2.28 3.47
C ARG A 88 -2.29 1.54 4.06
N ALA A 89 -2.66 0.41 3.47
CA ALA A 89 -3.78 -0.39 3.95
C ALA A 89 -3.54 -0.93 5.37
N GLU A 90 -2.33 -1.42 5.67
CA GLU A 90 -1.96 -1.87 7.01
C GLU A 90 -1.95 -0.74 8.03
N CYS A 91 -1.33 0.39 7.70
CA CYS A 91 -1.30 1.58 8.56
C CYS A 91 -2.73 2.08 8.85
N MET A 92 -3.59 2.06 7.84
CA MET A 92 -4.99 2.45 7.98
C MET A 92 -5.77 1.51 8.90
N LYS A 93 -5.56 0.19 8.79
CA LYS A 93 -6.16 -0.78 9.71
C LYS A 93 -5.74 -0.52 11.16
N VAL A 94 -4.45 -0.25 11.39
CA VAL A 94 -3.94 0.06 12.72
C VAL A 94 -4.54 1.35 13.28
N TRP A 95 -4.72 2.36 12.45
CA TRP A 95 -5.31 3.63 12.89
C TRP A 95 -6.80 3.47 13.20
N LYS A 96 -7.58 2.91 12.27
CA LYS A 96 -9.02 2.63 12.41
C LYS A 96 -9.34 1.63 13.51
N GLY A 97 -8.42 0.74 13.87
CA GLY A 97 -8.55 -0.23 14.97
C GLY A 97 -8.56 0.37 16.38
N GLY A 98 -8.90 1.65 16.53
CA GLY A 98 -9.06 2.30 17.84
C GLY A 98 -7.96 3.29 18.24
N ARG A 99 -7.12 3.72 17.29
CA ARG A 99 -6.13 4.80 17.53
C ARG A 99 -6.58 6.16 16.99
N GLN A 100 -7.76 6.24 16.40
CA GLN A 100 -8.32 7.49 15.86
C GLN A 100 -8.89 8.39 16.96
N LEU A 101 -8.55 9.67 16.89
CA LEU A 101 -9.31 10.73 17.55
C LEU A 101 -10.45 11.21 16.65
N CYS A 102 -11.56 11.64 17.26
CA CYS A 102 -12.69 12.21 16.55
C CYS A 102 -12.28 13.45 15.74
N GLY A 103 -11.51 14.36 16.33
CA GLY A 103 -11.01 15.54 15.61
C GLY A 103 -12.10 16.52 15.16
N ALA A 104 -13.36 16.37 15.58
CA ALA A 104 -14.43 17.32 15.27
C ALA A 104 -14.24 18.61 16.10
N PHE A 105 -14.55 19.76 15.50
CA PHE A 105 -14.61 21.03 16.22
C PHE A 105 -15.91 21.12 17.02
N SER A 106 -15.80 21.49 18.30
CA SER A 106 -16.95 21.87 19.11
C SER A 106 -17.55 23.17 18.58
N LEU A 107 -18.76 23.49 19.05
CA LEU A 107 -19.41 24.78 18.81
C LEU A 107 -18.58 25.98 19.32
N THR A 108 -17.59 25.73 20.19
CA THR A 108 -16.64 26.72 20.71
C THR A 108 -15.28 26.70 20.01
N GLY A 109 -15.13 25.94 18.93
CA GLY A 109 -13.89 25.85 18.15
C GLY A 109 -12.78 24.99 18.78
N ARG A 110 -13.10 24.18 19.80
CA ARG A 110 -12.14 23.26 20.43
C ARG A 110 -12.20 21.89 19.75
N LEU A 111 -11.05 21.28 19.49
CA LEU A 111 -10.99 19.94 18.90
C LEU A 111 -11.44 18.88 19.92
N CYS A 112 -12.27 17.93 19.48
CA CYS A 112 -12.64 16.77 20.28
C CYS A 112 -11.41 15.90 20.57
N ALA A 113 -11.12 15.68 21.86
CA ALA A 113 -10.01 14.86 22.35
C ALA A 113 -10.38 13.38 22.59
N TYR A 114 -11.63 13.00 22.31
CA TYR A 114 -12.12 11.64 22.48
C TYR A 114 -11.98 10.81 21.20
N ARG A 115 -12.20 9.50 21.34
CA ARG A 115 -12.32 8.58 20.19
C ARG A 115 -13.51 8.94 19.31
N VAL A 116 -13.54 8.36 18.12
CA VAL A 116 -14.67 8.47 17.20
C VAL A 116 -15.96 8.02 17.90
N HIS A 117 -16.97 8.88 17.85
CA HIS A 117 -18.29 8.60 18.41
C HIS A 117 -19.08 7.73 17.44
N MET A 118 -19.67 6.64 17.92
CA MET A 118 -20.59 5.81 17.15
C MET A 118 -22.00 6.37 17.29
N LEU A 119 -22.72 6.53 16.18
CA LEU A 119 -24.13 6.92 16.26
C LEU A 119 -24.99 5.71 16.63
N PRO A 120 -26.16 5.92 17.27
CA PRO A 120 -27.11 4.84 17.58
C PRO A 120 -27.57 4.00 16.37
N LYS A 121 -27.42 4.51 15.13
CA LYS A 121 -27.73 3.77 13.90
C LYS A 121 -26.60 2.80 13.51
N ASP A 122 -25.37 3.09 13.91
CA ASP A 122 -24.19 2.26 13.60
C ASP A 122 -24.09 1.07 14.58
N VAL A 123 -24.51 1.26 15.84
CA VAL A 123 -24.54 0.17 16.84
C VAL A 123 -25.61 -0.88 16.55
N ALA A 124 -26.62 -0.58 15.72
CA ALA A 124 -27.68 -1.53 15.36
C ALA A 124 -27.17 -2.68 14.46
N HIS A 125 -26.03 -2.52 13.78
CA HIS A 125 -25.42 -3.57 12.95
C HIS A 125 -24.46 -4.48 13.74
N GLU A 126 -23.98 -4.05 14.90
CA GLU A 126 -23.09 -4.85 15.76
C GLU A 126 -23.80 -5.38 17.02
N GLY A 127 -24.94 -4.78 17.39
CA GLY A 127 -25.70 -5.10 18.60
C GLY A 127 -26.65 -6.30 18.53
N LEU A 128 -26.88 -6.92 17.36
CA LEU A 128 -27.71 -8.14 17.29
C LEU A 128 -26.91 -9.42 17.63
N ALA A 129 -25.60 -9.32 17.83
CA ALA A 129 -24.74 -10.46 18.17
C ALA A 129 -24.38 -10.56 19.67
N ALA A 130 -24.73 -9.56 20.50
CA ALA A 130 -24.22 -9.45 21.88
C ALA A 130 -25.29 -9.47 22.99
N ALA A 131 -26.52 -9.88 22.70
CA ALA A 131 -27.57 -10.05 23.72
C ALA A 131 -28.13 -11.49 23.76
N SER A 132 -27.23 -12.47 23.83
CA SER A 132 -27.51 -13.80 24.37
C SER A 132 -26.56 -14.02 25.54
N GLY A 133 -26.97 -13.63 26.75
CA GLY A 133 -26.17 -13.87 27.96
C GLY A 133 -26.62 -13.04 29.16
N GLN A 134 -27.51 -13.64 29.97
CA GLN A 134 -27.55 -13.68 31.45
C GLN A 134 -26.80 -12.55 32.21
N LEU A 135 -27.41 -11.80 33.13
CA LEU A 135 -28.33 -12.13 34.24
C LEU A 135 -29.22 -10.94 34.59
#